data_AF-A0A957RC45-F1
#
_entry.id   AF-A0A957RC45-F1
#
_cell.length_a   1.000
_cell.length_b   1.000
_cell.length_c   1.000
_cell.angle_alpha   90.00
_cell.angle_beta   90.00
_cell.angle_gamma   90.00
#
_symmetry.space_group_name_H-M   'P 1'
#
loop_
_entity.id
_entity.type
_entity.pdbx_description
1 polymer ?
#
loop_
_entity_poly.entity_id
_entity_poly.type
_entity_poly.pdbx_seq_one_letter_code
_entity_poly.pdbx_strand_id
1 'polypeptide(L)'
;MSQLIQIITAQEPDVRNRSLDAFCRSATLDELLAECAALDRFRRQSDNLYERVRALFFLYAIYRFHIPLKAGLAPGGLVPFDGYDNLLKRRFEEAIDLFLAAPLSDATASALAEAYRRLGFQTLANQVRRSVRSVRGNQWMFRIGHPADQPLRVREELYRADDKMTRWQGEKSSAPTRGEDISPPHPVTPSSPYLFPILHEATPVRMDLSHSGWSDIFFLGMDYPEGARVLNVSIDLAVRGQGDGKPRPPVESFFRVIDQPILRLVSVDLGAVAEITSLAEVFDFAKDYLGLLKAAVIASGIVPPGIEGSGQSLADLLARLIKPGYGIELVSQVNGIPKGSRLAVSTNLLASLIAACMRATGQAQSL
;
A
#
# COMPACT_ATOMS: atom_id res chain seq x y z
N MET A 1 13.94 -20.52 -32.61
CA MET A 1 14.37 -19.76 -31.41
C MET A 1 13.41 -18.60 -31.27
N SER A 2 12.84 -18.36 -30.09
CA SER A 2 11.85 -17.28 -29.89
C SER A 2 12.52 -15.92 -30.00
N GLN A 3 11.97 -15.04 -30.84
CA GLN A 3 12.50 -13.68 -31.01
C GLN A 3 12.25 -12.83 -29.76
N LEU A 4 11.10 -13.02 -29.10
CA LEU A 4 10.75 -12.24 -27.91
C LEU A 4 11.59 -12.63 -26.69
N ILE A 5 11.92 -13.92 -26.52
CA ILE A 5 12.85 -14.35 -25.47
C ILE A 5 14.24 -13.75 -25.71
N GLN A 6 14.69 -13.67 -26.97
CA GLN A 6 15.97 -13.03 -27.30
C GLN A 6 15.99 -11.55 -26.90
N ILE A 7 14.88 -10.82 -27.08
CA ILE A 7 14.75 -9.44 -26.61
C ILE A 7 14.86 -9.36 -25.08
N ILE A 8 14.29 -10.33 -24.35
CA ILE A 8 14.29 -10.34 -22.89
C ILE A 8 15.69 -10.63 -22.31
N THR A 9 16.44 -11.57 -22.89
CA THR A 9 17.73 -12.04 -22.35
C THR A 9 18.95 -11.34 -22.91
N ALA A 10 18.78 -10.56 -23.99
CA ALA A 10 19.89 -9.85 -24.64
C ALA A 10 20.57 -8.83 -23.70
N GLN A 11 21.90 -8.85 -23.73
CA GLN A 11 22.75 -7.83 -23.09
C GLN A 11 23.04 -6.66 -24.05
N GLU A 12 23.03 -6.93 -25.37
CA GLU A 12 23.25 -5.94 -26.41
C GLU A 12 22.06 -4.95 -26.51
N PRO A 13 22.27 -3.64 -26.33
CA PRO A 13 21.19 -2.64 -26.32
C PRO A 13 20.34 -2.65 -27.60
N ASP A 14 20.96 -2.85 -28.77
CA ASP A 14 20.26 -2.85 -30.06
C ASP A 14 19.27 -4.01 -30.24
N VAL A 15 19.43 -5.07 -29.44
CA VAL A 15 18.51 -6.21 -29.41
C VAL A 15 17.52 -6.07 -28.25
N ARG A 16 18.02 -5.73 -27.06
CA ARG A 16 17.22 -5.58 -25.84
C ARG A 16 16.17 -4.47 -25.95
N ASN A 17 16.52 -3.36 -26.59
CA ASN A 17 15.66 -2.18 -26.72
C ASN A 17 14.70 -2.27 -27.92
N ARG A 18 14.64 -3.40 -28.62
CA ARG A 18 13.68 -3.59 -29.72
C ARG A 18 12.27 -3.59 -29.16
N SER A 19 11.39 -2.87 -29.85
CA SER A 19 9.99 -2.78 -29.49
C SER A 19 9.28 -4.12 -29.68
N LEU A 20 8.57 -4.58 -28.64
CA LEU A 20 7.61 -5.69 -28.74
C LEU A 20 6.60 -5.43 -29.86
N ASP A 21 6.07 -4.21 -29.92
CA ASP A 21 5.05 -3.80 -30.89
C ASP A 21 5.57 -3.88 -32.34
N ALA A 22 6.86 -3.60 -32.58
CA ALA A 22 7.44 -3.72 -33.91
C ALA A 22 7.39 -5.16 -34.44
N PHE A 23 7.72 -6.14 -33.59
CA PHE A 23 7.59 -7.56 -33.94
C PHE A 23 6.12 -7.97 -34.07
N CYS A 24 5.29 -7.61 -33.09
CA CYS A 24 3.91 -8.09 -33.04
C CYS A 24 3.02 -7.55 -34.16
N ARG A 25 3.32 -6.37 -34.71
CA ARG A 25 2.56 -5.81 -35.85
C ARG A 25 2.71 -6.66 -37.11
N SER A 26 3.91 -7.10 -37.44
CA SER A 26 4.18 -7.89 -38.64
C SER A 26 3.89 -9.39 -38.47
N ALA A 27 3.99 -9.92 -37.25
CA ALA A 27 3.76 -11.34 -36.98
C ALA A 27 2.33 -11.77 -37.31
N THR A 28 2.18 -12.97 -37.86
CA THR A 28 0.90 -13.65 -38.04
C THR A 28 0.33 -14.12 -36.69
N LEU A 29 -0.95 -14.54 -36.68
CA LEU A 29 -1.57 -15.09 -35.47
C LEU A 29 -0.79 -16.32 -34.97
N ASP A 30 -0.44 -17.25 -35.86
CA ASP A 30 0.28 -18.48 -35.50
C ASP A 30 1.68 -18.20 -34.94
N GLU A 31 2.40 -17.25 -35.51
CA GLU A 31 3.70 -16.82 -34.99
C GLU A 31 3.57 -16.21 -33.58
N LEU A 32 2.56 -15.37 -33.35
CA LEU A 32 2.29 -14.81 -32.03
C LEU A 32 1.94 -15.89 -31.00
N LEU A 33 1.16 -16.90 -31.39
CA LEU A 33 0.82 -18.01 -30.49
C LEU A 33 2.03 -18.89 -30.18
N ALA A 34 2.89 -19.15 -31.16
CA ALA A 34 4.15 -19.86 -30.94
C ALA A 34 5.07 -19.10 -29.97
N GLU A 35 5.18 -17.78 -30.12
CA GLU A 35 5.93 -16.91 -29.20
C GLU A 35 5.29 -16.87 -27.80
N CYS A 36 3.96 -16.79 -27.69
CA CYS A 36 3.27 -16.86 -26.40
C CYS A 36 3.55 -18.20 -25.68
N ALA A 37 3.48 -19.32 -26.40
CA ALA A 37 3.79 -20.63 -25.83
C ALA A 37 5.25 -20.73 -25.38
N ALA A 38 6.19 -20.13 -26.12
CA ALA A 38 7.59 -20.05 -25.72
C ALA A 38 7.79 -19.18 -24.47
N LEU A 39 7.18 -17.99 -24.43
CA LEU A 39 7.23 -17.07 -23.29
C LEU A 39 6.61 -17.69 -22.03
N ASP A 40 5.49 -18.41 -22.15
CA ASP A 40 4.84 -19.08 -21.02
C ASP A 40 5.74 -20.16 -20.40
N ARG A 41 6.38 -20.99 -21.24
CA ARG A 41 7.38 -21.96 -20.76
C ARG A 41 8.57 -21.27 -20.12
N PHE A 42 9.09 -20.23 -20.76
CA PHE A 42 10.26 -19.50 -20.29
C PHE A 42 10.04 -18.87 -18.91
N ARG A 43 8.90 -18.19 -18.67
CA ARG A 43 8.60 -17.58 -17.36
C ARG A 43 8.46 -18.60 -16.22
N ARG A 44 8.15 -19.87 -16.52
CA ARG A 44 8.01 -20.94 -15.52
C ARG A 44 9.37 -21.54 -15.15
N GLN A 45 10.34 -21.45 -16.06
CA GLN A 45 11.65 -22.07 -15.92
C GLN A 45 12.75 -21.09 -15.51
N SER A 46 12.61 -19.80 -15.84
CA SER A 46 13.63 -18.80 -15.51
C SER A 46 13.68 -18.55 -14.00
N ASP A 47 14.88 -18.59 -13.43
CA ASP A 47 15.13 -18.19 -12.04
C ASP A 47 15.33 -16.67 -11.89
N ASN A 48 15.49 -15.96 -13.01
CA ASN A 48 15.69 -14.54 -13.03
C ASN A 48 14.33 -13.81 -12.93
N LEU A 49 14.13 -13.08 -11.82
CA LEU A 49 12.93 -12.30 -11.59
C LEU A 49 12.62 -11.33 -12.74
N TYR A 50 13.65 -10.70 -13.29
CA TYR A 50 13.48 -9.70 -14.34
C TYR A 50 12.91 -10.32 -15.61
N GLU A 51 13.52 -11.42 -16.05
CA GLU A 51 13.11 -12.16 -17.23
C GLU A 51 11.69 -12.70 -17.11
N ARG A 52 11.34 -13.26 -15.95
CA ARG A 52 9.98 -13.73 -15.65
C ARG A 52 8.96 -12.61 -15.77
N VAL A 53 9.24 -11.46 -15.15
CA VAL A 53 8.30 -10.33 -15.14
C VAL A 53 8.15 -9.74 -16.54
N ARG A 54 9.25 -9.59 -17.29
CA ARG A 54 9.21 -9.17 -18.70
C ARG A 54 8.36 -10.12 -19.55
N ALA A 55 8.56 -11.42 -19.41
CA ALA A 55 7.77 -12.42 -20.14
C ALA A 55 6.27 -12.32 -19.80
N LEU A 56 5.91 -12.16 -18.52
CA LEU A 56 4.53 -11.96 -18.08
C LEU A 56 3.88 -10.72 -18.69
N PHE A 57 4.61 -9.59 -18.75
CA PHE A 57 4.07 -8.37 -19.34
C PHE A 57 4.07 -8.38 -20.87
N PHE A 58 4.98 -9.10 -21.52
CA PHE A 58 4.91 -9.38 -22.96
C PHE A 58 3.68 -10.23 -23.27
N LEU A 59 3.44 -11.31 -22.52
CA LEU A 59 2.24 -12.15 -22.65
C LEU A 59 0.96 -11.31 -22.48
N TYR A 60 0.89 -10.51 -21.42
CA TYR A 60 -0.21 -9.57 -21.22
C TYR A 60 -0.42 -8.65 -22.43
N ALA A 61 0.63 -8.00 -22.91
CA ALA A 61 0.53 -7.06 -24.03
C ALA A 61 0.10 -7.75 -25.33
N ILE A 62 0.64 -8.93 -25.62
CA ILE A 62 0.29 -9.72 -26.82
C ILE A 62 -1.19 -10.12 -26.79
N TYR A 63 -1.64 -10.74 -25.70
CA TYR A 63 -3.04 -11.16 -25.55
C TYR A 63 -4.02 -9.99 -25.50
N ARG A 64 -3.61 -8.84 -24.95
CA ARG A 64 -4.50 -7.68 -24.78
C ARG A 64 -4.60 -6.81 -26.02
N PHE A 65 -3.48 -6.57 -26.70
CA PHE A 65 -3.37 -5.50 -27.70
C PHE A 65 -2.99 -5.98 -29.10
N HIS A 66 -2.45 -7.19 -29.25
CA HIS A 66 -1.95 -7.67 -30.54
C HIS A 66 -2.77 -8.82 -31.12
N ILE A 67 -3.05 -9.86 -30.34
CA ILE A 67 -3.88 -11.00 -30.78
C ILE A 67 -5.29 -10.55 -31.21
N PRO A 68 -6.00 -9.67 -30.48
CA PRO A 68 -7.33 -9.20 -30.89
C PRO A 68 -7.37 -8.48 -32.25
N LEU A 69 -6.22 -8.05 -32.77
CA LEU A 69 -6.12 -7.35 -34.04
C LEU A 69 -5.77 -8.27 -35.22
N LYS A 70 -5.55 -9.58 -34.98
CA LYS A 70 -5.16 -10.52 -36.04
C LYS A 70 -6.35 -11.20 -36.67
N ALA A 71 -6.29 -11.34 -38.00
CA ALA A 71 -7.23 -12.15 -38.74
C ALA A 71 -7.16 -13.61 -38.28
N GLY A 72 -8.31 -14.27 -38.17
CA GLY A 72 -8.43 -15.66 -37.73
C GLY A 72 -8.81 -15.85 -36.26
N LEU A 73 -8.85 -14.78 -35.46
CA LEU A 73 -9.40 -14.85 -34.11
C LEU A 73 -10.93 -14.85 -34.13
N ALA A 74 -11.54 -15.79 -33.42
CA ALA A 74 -12.99 -15.85 -33.29
C ALA A 74 -13.50 -14.72 -32.37
N PRO A 75 -14.46 -13.89 -32.82
CA PRO A 75 -15.02 -12.85 -31.98
C PRO A 75 -15.87 -13.43 -30.85
N GLY A 76 -15.82 -12.80 -29.67
CA GLY A 76 -16.53 -13.28 -28.49
C GLY A 76 -15.94 -14.55 -27.89
N GLY A 77 -16.77 -15.52 -27.53
CA GLY A 77 -16.37 -16.78 -26.91
C GLY A 77 -16.74 -16.91 -25.43
N LEU A 78 -16.61 -18.12 -24.89
CA LEU A 78 -16.89 -18.43 -23.49
C LEU A 78 -15.59 -18.48 -22.69
N VAL A 79 -15.59 -17.84 -21.52
CA VAL A 79 -14.50 -17.99 -20.55
C VAL A 79 -14.80 -19.20 -19.67
N PRO A 80 -13.87 -20.17 -19.53
CA PRO A 80 -14.03 -21.29 -18.61
C PRO A 80 -14.31 -20.80 -17.18
N PHE A 81 -15.43 -21.25 -16.60
CA PHE A 81 -15.87 -20.80 -15.27
C PHE A 81 -14.83 -21.11 -14.18
N ASP A 82 -14.28 -22.32 -14.17
CA ASP A 82 -13.27 -22.73 -13.18
C ASP A 82 -11.99 -21.88 -13.27
N GLY A 83 -11.62 -21.46 -14.49
CA GLY A 83 -10.50 -20.54 -14.70
C GLY A 83 -10.80 -19.16 -14.12
N TYR A 84 -12.02 -18.67 -14.31
CA TYR A 84 -12.47 -17.40 -13.74
C TYR A 84 -12.56 -17.44 -12.21
N ASP A 85 -13.06 -18.53 -11.63
CA ASP A 85 -13.10 -18.72 -10.17
C ASP A 85 -11.68 -18.76 -9.56
N ASN A 86 -10.74 -19.46 -10.19
CA ASN A 86 -9.34 -19.45 -9.78
C ASN A 86 -8.72 -18.04 -9.87
N LEU A 87 -9.02 -17.28 -10.92
CA LEU A 87 -8.58 -15.89 -11.08
C LEU A 87 -9.06 -15.01 -9.91
N LEU A 88 -10.33 -15.14 -9.51
CA LEU A 88 -10.90 -14.40 -8.36
C LEU A 88 -10.25 -14.80 -7.03
N LYS A 89 -9.96 -16.09 -6.86
CA LYS A 89 -9.25 -16.65 -5.70
C LYS A 89 -7.73 -16.39 -5.70
N ARG A 90 -7.23 -15.59 -6.65
CA ARG A 90 -5.81 -15.25 -6.82
C ARG A 90 -4.89 -16.46 -7.11
N ARG A 91 -5.47 -17.54 -7.66
CA ARG A 91 -4.79 -18.75 -8.15
C ARG A 91 -4.49 -18.58 -9.64
N PHE A 92 -3.56 -17.68 -9.93
CA PHE A 92 -3.37 -17.16 -11.29
C PHE A 92 -2.74 -18.18 -12.23
N GLU A 93 -1.84 -19.04 -11.76
CA GLU A 93 -1.19 -20.04 -12.60
C GLU A 93 -2.19 -21.10 -13.06
N GLU A 94 -3.03 -21.58 -12.15
CA GLU A 94 -4.10 -22.54 -12.43
C GLU A 94 -5.17 -21.93 -13.36
N ALA A 95 -5.49 -20.65 -13.18
CA ALA A 95 -6.39 -19.94 -14.10
C ALA A 95 -5.80 -19.86 -15.51
N ILE A 96 -4.51 -19.54 -15.64
CA ILE A 96 -3.81 -19.48 -16.94
C ILE A 96 -3.84 -20.86 -17.61
N ASP A 97 -3.56 -21.93 -16.89
CA ASP A 97 -3.57 -23.29 -17.44
C ASP A 97 -4.94 -23.67 -18.02
N LEU A 98 -6.03 -23.32 -17.30
CA LEU A 98 -7.39 -23.54 -17.76
C LEU A 98 -7.76 -22.67 -18.97
N PHE A 99 -7.30 -21.43 -19.03
CA PHE A 99 -7.56 -20.54 -20.17
C PHE A 99 -6.75 -20.95 -21.42
N LEU A 100 -5.50 -21.41 -21.26
CA LEU A 100 -4.68 -21.92 -22.37
C LEU A 100 -5.22 -23.23 -22.94
N ALA A 101 -5.88 -24.05 -22.12
CA ALA A 101 -6.51 -25.30 -22.57
C ALA A 101 -7.82 -25.07 -23.35
N ALA A 102 -8.43 -23.90 -23.22
CA ALA A 102 -9.66 -23.55 -23.91
C ALA A 102 -9.39 -23.05 -25.35
N PRO A 103 -10.35 -23.19 -26.28
CA PRO A 103 -10.23 -22.59 -27.60
C PRO A 103 -9.96 -21.09 -27.53
N LEU A 104 -9.02 -20.62 -28.35
CA LEU A 104 -8.68 -19.21 -28.41
C LEU A 104 -9.82 -18.40 -29.06
N SER A 105 -10.20 -17.32 -28.40
CA SER A 105 -11.22 -16.36 -28.79
C SER A 105 -10.92 -15.01 -28.13
N ASP A 106 -11.64 -13.94 -28.50
CA ASP A 106 -11.49 -12.65 -27.82
C ASP A 106 -11.68 -12.76 -26.29
N ALA A 107 -12.66 -13.56 -25.86
CA ALA A 107 -12.97 -13.74 -24.45
C ALA A 107 -11.83 -14.44 -23.70
N THR A 108 -11.30 -15.53 -24.24
CA THR A 108 -10.19 -16.27 -23.62
C THR A 108 -8.88 -15.49 -23.69
N ALA A 109 -8.62 -14.74 -24.77
CA ALA A 109 -7.48 -13.84 -24.88
C ALA A 109 -7.55 -12.72 -23.81
N SER A 110 -8.73 -12.12 -23.59
CA SER A 110 -8.90 -11.11 -22.54
C SER A 110 -8.72 -11.69 -21.14
N ALA A 111 -9.16 -12.93 -20.89
CA ALA A 111 -8.98 -13.63 -19.62
C ALA A 111 -7.49 -13.93 -19.36
N LEU A 112 -6.76 -14.42 -20.37
CA LEU A 112 -5.32 -14.65 -20.31
C LEU A 112 -4.56 -13.36 -20.04
N ALA A 113 -4.89 -12.27 -20.75
CA ALA A 113 -4.29 -10.96 -20.51
C ALA A 113 -4.42 -10.53 -19.04
N GLU A 114 -5.62 -10.60 -18.47
CA GLU A 114 -5.84 -10.21 -17.07
C GLU A 114 -5.10 -11.14 -16.10
N ALA A 115 -5.08 -12.46 -16.35
CA ALA A 115 -4.39 -13.42 -15.50
C ALA A 115 -2.87 -13.20 -15.51
N TYR A 116 -2.25 -13.03 -16.69
CA TYR A 116 -0.83 -12.73 -16.80
C TYR A 116 -0.45 -11.39 -16.17
N ARG A 117 -1.27 -10.35 -16.36
CA ARG A 117 -1.08 -9.05 -15.73
C ARG A 117 -1.09 -9.16 -14.21
N ARG A 118 -2.07 -9.88 -13.64
CA ARG A 118 -2.17 -10.09 -12.19
C ARG A 118 -1.02 -10.93 -11.64
N LEU A 119 -0.61 -11.98 -12.36
CA LEU A 119 0.55 -12.79 -11.98
C LEU A 119 1.85 -11.97 -12.04
N GLY A 120 2.01 -11.08 -13.02
CA GLY A 120 3.11 -10.12 -13.11
C GLY A 120 3.20 -9.24 -11.86
N PHE A 121 2.09 -8.60 -11.48
CA PHE A 121 2.05 -7.78 -10.26
C PHE A 121 2.24 -8.60 -8.98
N GLN A 122 1.68 -9.80 -8.88
CA GLN A 122 1.88 -10.68 -7.73
C GLN A 122 3.34 -11.11 -7.58
N THR A 123 4.01 -11.42 -8.71
CA THR A 123 5.44 -11.76 -8.74
C THR A 123 6.29 -10.62 -8.17
N LEU A 124 5.99 -9.38 -8.55
CA LEU A 124 6.66 -8.19 -8.01
C LEU A 124 6.35 -7.95 -6.54
N ALA A 125 5.08 -8.04 -6.14
CA ALA A 125 4.69 -7.89 -4.75
C ALA A 125 5.38 -8.93 -3.85
N ASN A 126 5.52 -10.17 -4.33
CA ASN A 126 6.24 -11.22 -3.63
C ASN A 126 7.74 -10.90 -3.49
N GLN A 127 8.36 -10.30 -4.51
CA GLN A 127 9.75 -9.83 -4.38
C GLN A 127 9.87 -8.76 -3.30
N VAL A 128 8.99 -7.75 -3.30
CA VAL A 128 8.99 -6.69 -2.27
C VAL A 128 8.86 -7.30 -0.88
N ARG A 129 7.92 -8.24 -0.68
CA ARG A 129 7.76 -8.96 0.59
C ARG A 129 9.02 -9.72 1.00
N ARG A 130 9.70 -10.40 0.06
CA ARG A 130 10.97 -11.09 0.32
C ARG A 130 12.06 -10.12 0.75
N SER A 131 12.20 -8.99 0.04
CA SER A 131 13.17 -7.94 0.38
C SER A 131 12.92 -7.37 1.77
N VAL A 132 11.68 -6.98 2.08
CA VAL A 132 11.31 -6.45 3.41
C VAL A 132 11.58 -7.49 4.49
N ARG A 133 11.23 -8.77 4.26
CA ARG A 133 11.44 -9.86 5.23
C ARG A 133 12.91 -10.21 5.44
N SER A 134 13.77 -10.01 4.44
CA SER A 134 15.21 -10.32 4.55
C SER A 134 15.94 -9.41 5.54
N VAL A 135 15.44 -8.20 5.77
CA VAL A 135 15.99 -7.27 6.75
C VAL A 135 15.75 -7.80 8.16
N ARG A 136 16.83 -8.05 8.92
CA ARG A 136 16.76 -8.64 10.27
C ARG A 136 15.76 -7.92 11.20
N GLY A 137 15.75 -6.58 11.15
CA GLY A 137 14.85 -5.74 11.95
C GLY A 137 13.36 -5.94 11.66
N ASN A 138 13.00 -6.45 10.48
CA ASN A 138 11.61 -6.62 10.05
C ASN A 138 11.11 -8.06 10.20
N GLN A 139 11.98 -9.04 10.48
CA GLN A 139 11.62 -10.46 10.46
C GLN A 139 10.49 -10.83 11.43
N TRP A 140 10.42 -10.15 12.58
CA TRP A 140 9.38 -10.38 13.59
C TRP A 140 7.97 -10.12 13.03
N MET A 141 7.82 -9.13 12.15
CA MET A 141 6.54 -8.75 11.53
C MET A 141 5.92 -9.89 10.71
N PHE A 142 6.73 -10.84 10.25
CA PHE A 142 6.30 -11.98 9.44
C PHE A 142 6.23 -13.30 10.22
N ARG A 143 6.62 -13.30 11.51
CA ARG A 143 6.66 -14.50 12.37
C ARG A 143 5.63 -14.48 13.48
N ILE A 144 5.18 -13.31 13.89
CA ILE A 144 4.13 -13.14 14.89
C ILE A 144 2.85 -13.87 14.45
N GLY A 145 2.34 -14.74 15.31
CA GLY A 145 1.05 -15.42 15.13
C GLY A 145 0.05 -15.14 16.25
N HIS A 146 0.49 -14.51 17.34
CA HIS A 146 -0.33 -14.22 18.52
C HIS A 146 -0.05 -12.80 19.05
N PRO A 147 -1.07 -12.05 19.55
CA PRO A 147 -0.89 -10.71 20.11
C PRO A 147 0.23 -10.60 21.13
N ALA A 148 0.41 -11.61 21.98
CA ALA A 148 1.44 -11.62 23.04
C ALA A 148 2.88 -11.41 22.52
N ASP A 149 3.15 -11.83 21.27
CA ASP A 149 4.46 -11.73 20.64
C ASP A 149 4.74 -10.33 20.07
N GLN A 150 3.78 -9.41 20.10
CA GLN A 150 3.94 -8.03 19.60
C GLN A 150 5.04 -7.31 20.39
N PRO A 151 6.20 -6.99 19.77
CA PRO A 151 7.29 -6.31 20.48
C PRO A 151 7.04 -4.81 20.65
N LEU A 152 6.22 -4.20 19.79
CA LEU A 152 6.02 -2.75 19.79
C LEU A 152 5.16 -2.29 20.97
N ARG A 153 5.49 -1.13 21.53
CA ARG A 153 4.69 -0.41 22.53
C ARG A 153 4.53 1.03 22.09
N VAL A 154 3.34 1.59 22.22
CA VAL A 154 3.16 3.04 22.11
C VAL A 154 3.89 3.72 23.27
N ARG A 155 4.53 4.85 22.99
CA ARG A 155 5.22 5.65 24.01
C ARG A 155 4.22 6.11 25.07
N GLU A 156 4.58 5.92 26.33
CA GLU A 156 3.66 6.14 27.45
C GLU A 156 3.16 7.59 27.54
N GLU A 157 3.99 8.56 27.14
CA GLU A 157 3.63 9.98 27.06
C GLU A 157 2.43 10.28 26.15
N LEU A 158 2.07 9.38 25.23
CA LEU A 158 0.92 9.55 24.33
C LEU A 158 -0.42 9.10 24.96
N TYR A 159 -0.39 8.47 26.15
CA TYR A 159 -1.62 7.99 26.80
C TYR A 159 -1.61 7.98 28.34
N ARG A 160 -0.50 8.34 28.98
CA ARG A 160 -0.47 8.67 30.40
C ARG A 160 -0.81 10.14 30.58
N ALA A 161 -1.60 10.43 31.61
CA ALA A 161 -1.85 11.81 32.00
C ALA A 161 -0.52 12.47 32.40
N ASP A 162 -0.24 13.63 31.82
CA ASP A 162 0.91 14.44 32.21
C ASP A 162 0.55 15.16 33.52
N ASP A 163 1.20 14.81 34.63
CA ASP A 163 1.03 15.46 35.95
C ASP A 163 1.29 16.98 35.91
N LYS A 164 1.85 17.47 34.80
CA LYS A 164 2.13 18.90 34.57
C LYS A 164 0.89 19.72 34.21
N MET A 165 -0.18 19.10 33.70
CA MET A 165 -1.40 19.83 33.33
C MET A 165 -2.23 20.24 34.57
N THR A 166 -1.97 19.63 35.72
CA THR A 166 -2.59 19.92 37.02
C THR A 166 -2.05 21.20 37.68
N ARG A 167 -1.05 21.87 37.09
CA ARG A 167 -0.45 23.11 37.65
C ARG A 167 -1.05 24.42 37.15
N TRP A 168 -2.03 24.40 36.26
CA TRP A 168 -2.85 25.59 35.98
C TRP A 168 -4.11 25.57 36.86
N GLN A 169 -3.91 25.57 38.18
CA GLN A 169 -4.98 25.96 39.10
C GLN A 169 -5.04 27.48 39.10
N GLY A 170 -6.00 28.00 38.35
CA GLY A 170 -6.40 29.40 38.38
C GLY A 170 -6.61 29.88 39.82
N GLU A 171 -6.18 31.12 40.03
CA GLU A 171 -6.25 31.86 41.26
C GLU A 171 -7.60 31.73 41.96
N LYS A 172 -7.52 31.51 43.28
CA LYS A 172 -8.67 31.51 44.20
C LYS A 172 -9.41 32.84 44.11
N SER A 173 -10.67 32.78 43.64
CA SER A 173 -11.69 33.79 43.91
C SER A 173 -12.72 33.19 44.87
N SER A 174 -12.82 33.77 46.05
CA SER A 174 -13.61 33.33 47.20
C SER A 174 -15.04 33.87 47.21
N ALA A 175 -15.96 33.02 47.73
CA ALA A 175 -17.27 33.28 48.41
C ALA A 175 -18.56 32.95 47.62
N PRO A 176 -19.70 32.69 48.31
CA PRO A 176 -19.90 31.75 49.42
C PRO A 176 -21.04 30.73 49.15
N THR A 177 -21.12 29.73 50.02
CA THR A 177 -22.01 28.56 50.01
C THR A 177 -23.48 28.85 50.32
N ARG A 178 -24.38 28.16 49.61
CA ARG A 178 -25.72 27.77 50.11
C ARG A 178 -25.93 26.29 49.79
N GLY A 179 -26.36 25.54 50.80
CA GLY A 179 -26.60 24.10 50.72
C GLY A 179 -27.94 23.76 50.10
N GLU A 180 -28.01 22.56 49.54
CA GLU A 180 -29.20 21.72 49.52
C GLU A 180 -28.79 20.26 49.25
N ASP A 181 -29.50 19.37 49.91
CA ASP A 181 -29.32 17.94 50.06
C ASP A 181 -29.98 17.19 48.90
N ILE A 182 -29.22 16.42 48.11
CA ILE A 182 -29.76 15.52 47.08
C ILE A 182 -28.96 14.21 47.07
N SER A 183 -29.69 13.11 47.19
CA SER A 183 -29.24 11.70 47.24
C SER A 183 -28.29 11.29 46.10
N PRO A 184 -27.43 10.26 46.30
CA PRO A 184 -26.35 9.96 45.37
C PRO A 184 -26.89 9.32 44.07
N PRO A 185 -26.51 9.83 42.88
CA PRO A 185 -26.74 9.09 41.66
C PRO A 185 -25.73 7.94 41.56
N HIS A 186 -26.18 6.84 40.96
CA HIS A 186 -25.39 5.66 40.59
C HIS A 186 -24.00 6.02 40.03
N PRO A 187 -22.98 5.17 40.22
CA PRO A 187 -21.66 5.41 39.65
C PRO A 187 -21.75 5.29 38.12
N VAL A 188 -22.01 6.42 37.47
CA VAL A 188 -21.61 6.63 36.08
C VAL A 188 -20.10 6.61 36.10
N THR A 189 -19.50 5.56 35.55
CA THR A 189 -18.06 5.51 35.30
C THR A 189 -17.70 6.76 34.51
N PRO A 190 -16.85 7.66 35.03
CA PRO A 190 -16.50 8.86 34.28
C PRO A 190 -15.72 8.42 33.03
N SER A 191 -16.30 8.65 31.85
CA SER A 191 -15.56 8.75 30.60
C SER A 191 -14.42 9.74 30.85
N SER A 192 -13.18 9.28 30.73
CA SER A 192 -11.98 10.04 31.07
C SER A 192 -12.03 11.44 30.45
N PRO A 193 -12.06 12.54 31.24
CA PRO A 193 -12.06 13.91 30.73
C PRO A 193 -10.70 14.34 30.16
N TYR A 194 -9.73 13.43 30.10
CA TYR A 194 -8.37 13.69 29.64
C TYR A 194 -8.27 13.50 28.13
N LEU A 195 -8.01 14.59 27.41
CA LEU A 195 -7.61 14.53 26.01
C LEU A 195 -6.20 13.93 25.91
N PHE A 196 -6.04 12.87 25.12
CA PHE A 196 -4.71 12.30 24.85
C PHE A 196 -3.89 13.22 23.95
N PRO A 197 -2.57 13.31 24.16
CA PRO A 197 -1.68 14.02 23.25
C PRO A 197 -1.77 13.50 21.81
N ILE A 198 -1.59 14.41 20.86
CA ILE A 198 -1.57 14.10 19.43
C ILE A 198 -0.13 14.22 18.95
N LEU A 199 0.42 13.14 18.41
CA LEU A 199 1.67 13.20 17.67
C LEU A 199 1.37 13.71 16.26
N HIS A 200 2.10 14.74 15.85
CA HIS A 200 1.97 15.37 14.53
C HIS A 200 3.28 15.21 13.74
N GLU A 201 3.15 14.75 12.50
CA GLU A 201 4.20 14.74 11.49
C GLU A 201 3.80 15.62 10.31
N ALA A 202 4.70 16.50 9.87
CA ALA A 202 4.53 17.35 8.70
C ALA A 202 5.66 17.10 7.71
N THR A 203 5.32 16.75 6.47
CA THR A 203 6.25 16.27 5.44
C THR A 203 6.15 17.11 4.17
N PRO A 204 7.29 17.62 3.63
CA PRO A 204 7.29 18.32 2.35
C PRO A 204 6.93 17.38 1.20
N VAL A 205 6.47 17.95 0.09
CA VAL A 205 6.26 17.16 -1.15
C VAL A 205 7.50 17.13 -2.00
N ARG A 206 7.55 16.18 -2.94
CA ARG A 206 8.67 16.03 -3.86
C ARG A 206 8.35 16.72 -5.18
N MET A 207 9.20 17.66 -5.58
CA MET A 207 9.15 18.27 -6.91
C MET A 207 10.31 17.76 -7.76
N ASP A 208 9.98 17.28 -8.94
CA ASP A 208 10.96 16.91 -9.95
C ASP A 208 11.45 18.17 -10.68
N LEU A 209 12.77 18.43 -10.65
CA LEU A 209 13.37 19.54 -11.40
C LEU A 209 13.41 19.24 -12.91
N SER A 210 13.47 17.96 -13.23
CA SER A 210 13.30 17.43 -14.58
C SER A 210 12.41 16.21 -14.47
N HIS A 211 11.48 16.05 -15.41
CA HIS A 211 10.66 14.84 -15.51
C HIS A 211 11.50 13.58 -15.81
N SER A 212 12.79 13.73 -16.18
CA SER A 212 13.71 12.65 -16.55
C SER A 212 13.11 11.63 -17.53
N GLY A 213 12.14 12.02 -18.38
CA GLY A 213 11.40 11.08 -19.22
C GLY A 213 10.69 9.96 -18.45
N TRP A 214 10.38 10.17 -17.16
CA TRP A 214 9.92 9.14 -16.21
C TRP A 214 10.90 7.97 -16.10
N SER A 215 12.21 8.25 -16.04
CA SER A 215 13.24 7.21 -16.13
C SER A 215 13.20 6.18 -15.01
N ASP A 216 12.56 6.51 -13.89
CA ASP A 216 12.33 5.65 -12.73
C ASP A 216 11.07 4.79 -12.84
N ILE A 217 10.35 4.83 -13.97
CA ILE A 217 9.25 3.89 -14.20
C ILE A 217 9.78 2.48 -14.18
N PHE A 218 8.97 1.62 -13.58
CA PHE A 218 9.29 0.22 -13.34
C PHE A 218 10.00 -0.49 -14.51
N PHE A 219 9.50 -0.37 -15.74
CA PHE A 219 10.13 -1.02 -16.90
C PHE A 219 11.50 -0.45 -17.25
N LEU A 220 11.63 0.88 -17.33
CA LEU A 220 12.92 1.49 -17.68
C LEU A 220 13.94 1.30 -16.57
N GLY A 221 13.51 1.43 -15.30
CA GLY A 221 14.35 1.17 -14.14
C GLY A 221 14.92 -0.24 -14.08
N MET A 222 14.24 -1.21 -14.70
CA MET A 222 14.76 -2.57 -14.82
C MET A 222 15.57 -2.82 -16.11
N ASP A 223 15.15 -2.27 -17.25
CA ASP A 223 15.84 -2.43 -18.55
C ASP A 223 17.17 -1.68 -18.61
N TYR A 224 17.24 -0.50 -17.99
CA TYR A 224 18.40 0.39 -18.02
C TYR A 224 18.58 1.12 -16.66
N PRO A 225 18.92 0.38 -15.59
CA PRO A 225 19.02 0.94 -14.24
C PRO A 225 20.04 2.07 -14.15
N GLU A 226 21.14 2.04 -14.91
CA GLU A 226 22.15 3.10 -14.90
C GLU A 226 21.62 4.43 -15.46
N GLY A 227 20.61 4.37 -16.33
CA GLY A 227 19.90 5.52 -16.90
C GLY A 227 18.69 5.97 -16.10
N ALA A 228 18.23 5.19 -15.13
CA ALA A 228 17.11 5.51 -14.25
C ALA A 228 17.51 6.53 -13.17
N ARG A 229 17.78 7.77 -13.60
CA ARG A 229 18.29 8.85 -12.74
C ARG A 229 17.28 9.98 -12.59
N VAL A 230 16.96 10.31 -11.35
CA VAL A 230 16.04 11.39 -11.00
C VAL A 230 16.76 12.46 -10.20
N LEU A 231 16.54 13.72 -10.56
CA LEU A 231 16.92 14.87 -9.74
C LEU A 231 15.64 15.55 -9.24
N ASN A 232 15.42 15.48 -7.93
CA ASN A 232 14.26 16.05 -7.27
C ASN A 232 14.64 16.80 -6.00
N VAL A 233 13.71 17.62 -5.52
CA VAL A 233 13.86 18.43 -4.31
C VAL A 233 12.60 18.34 -3.46
N SER A 234 12.77 18.36 -2.14
CA SER A 234 11.67 18.51 -1.19
C SER A 234 11.26 19.98 -1.14
N ILE A 235 9.96 20.26 -1.27
CA ILE A 235 9.43 21.62 -1.24
C ILE A 235 8.22 21.74 -0.31
N ASP A 236 8.15 22.91 0.32
CA ASP A 236 6.98 23.40 1.03
C ASP A 236 6.12 24.24 0.07
N LEU A 237 4.81 24.31 0.33
CA LEU A 237 3.87 25.01 -0.53
C LEU A 237 3.08 26.07 0.24
N ALA A 238 2.69 27.13 -0.47
CA ALA A 238 1.66 28.08 -0.04
C ALA A 238 0.73 28.36 -1.21
N VAL A 239 -0.58 28.45 -0.93
CA VAL A 239 -1.57 28.84 -1.94
C VAL A 239 -1.64 30.37 -1.94
N ARG A 240 -1.36 30.99 -3.09
CA ARG A 240 -1.42 32.45 -3.24
C ARG A 240 -2.82 32.96 -2.89
N GLY A 241 -2.91 33.93 -1.99
CA GLY A 241 -4.18 34.52 -1.55
C GLY A 241 -4.90 33.72 -0.46
N GLN A 242 -4.31 32.65 0.08
CA GLN A 242 -4.81 31.94 1.26
C GLN A 242 -3.77 31.95 2.39
N GLY A 243 -4.25 31.98 3.64
CA GLY A 243 -3.40 31.92 4.83
C GLY A 243 -2.47 33.12 4.99
N ASP A 244 -1.33 32.90 5.64
CA ASP A 244 -0.29 33.93 5.89
C ASP A 244 0.73 34.04 4.74
N GLY A 245 0.52 33.30 3.64
CA GLY A 245 1.39 33.27 2.47
C GLY A 245 2.75 32.59 2.69
N LYS A 246 3.00 32.00 3.87
CA LYS A 246 4.27 31.30 4.14
C LYS A 246 4.20 29.85 3.67
N PRO A 247 5.18 29.36 2.89
CA PRO A 247 5.25 27.95 2.52
C PRO A 247 5.33 27.05 3.75
N ARG A 248 4.57 25.96 3.74
CA ARG A 248 4.58 24.92 4.78
C ARG A 248 4.55 23.52 4.16
N PRO A 249 4.97 22.49 4.90
CA PRO A 249 4.80 21.10 4.47
C PRO A 249 3.31 20.81 4.26
N PRO A 250 2.87 20.40 3.06
CA PRO A 250 1.44 20.27 2.76
C PRO A 250 0.88 18.88 3.13
N VAL A 251 1.73 17.92 3.49
CA VAL A 251 1.33 16.58 3.92
C VAL A 251 1.45 16.49 5.44
N GLU A 252 0.34 16.25 6.10
CA GLU A 252 0.27 16.12 7.56
C GLU A 252 -0.27 14.74 7.94
N SER A 253 0.25 14.20 9.04
CA SER A 253 -0.15 12.93 9.61
C SER A 253 -0.24 13.04 11.12
N PHE A 254 -1.31 12.50 11.69
CA PHE A 254 -1.53 12.55 13.13
C PHE A 254 -1.75 11.16 13.69
N PHE A 255 -1.16 10.90 14.84
CA PHE A 255 -1.35 9.69 15.60
C PHE A 255 -1.86 10.07 16.99
N ARG A 256 -2.98 9.46 17.42
CA ARG A 256 -3.46 9.59 18.80
C ARG A 256 -3.92 8.25 19.34
N VAL A 257 -3.76 8.09 20.66
CA VAL A 257 -4.42 7.02 21.40
C VAL A 257 -5.88 7.41 21.62
N ILE A 258 -6.78 6.44 21.58
CA ILE A 258 -8.22 6.60 21.86
C ILE A 258 -8.67 5.59 22.92
N ASP A 259 -9.74 5.90 23.63
CA ASP A 259 -10.32 5.12 24.73
C ASP A 259 -11.28 4.01 24.27
N GLN A 260 -11.11 3.56 23.03
CA GLN A 260 -11.87 2.47 22.41
C GLN A 260 -10.91 1.49 21.75
N PRO A 261 -11.10 0.16 21.89
CA PRO A 261 -10.17 -0.85 21.39
C PRO A 261 -10.32 -1.10 19.88
N ILE A 262 -10.25 -0.03 19.09
CA ILE A 262 -10.41 -0.04 17.63
C ILE A 262 -9.21 0.62 16.94
N LEU A 263 -9.08 0.37 15.64
CA LEU A 263 -8.22 1.15 14.77
C LEU A 263 -9.09 2.12 13.97
N ARG A 264 -9.04 3.41 14.30
CA ARG A 264 -9.73 4.46 13.54
C ARG A 264 -8.79 5.05 12.49
N LEU A 265 -9.20 5.02 11.23
CA LEU A 265 -8.47 5.61 10.12
C LEU A 265 -9.27 6.79 9.57
N VAL A 266 -8.64 7.94 9.41
CA VAL A 266 -9.31 9.18 8.97
C VAL A 266 -8.50 9.86 7.88
N SER A 267 -9.16 10.26 6.78
CA SER A 267 -8.61 11.23 5.84
C SER A 267 -9.50 12.46 5.84
N VAL A 268 -8.93 13.58 6.29
CA VAL A 268 -9.64 14.86 6.41
C VAL A 268 -9.99 15.41 5.03
N ASP A 269 -9.03 15.36 4.11
CA ASP A 269 -9.16 15.87 2.74
C ASP A 269 -10.15 15.07 1.88
N LEU A 270 -10.29 13.76 2.15
CA LEU A 270 -11.30 12.93 1.50
C LEU A 270 -12.64 12.88 2.24
N GLY A 271 -12.73 13.46 3.45
CA GLY A 271 -13.91 13.34 4.32
C GLY A 271 -14.26 11.90 4.69
N ALA A 272 -13.25 11.03 4.78
CA ALA A 272 -13.43 9.58 4.95
C ALA A 272 -12.99 9.12 6.34
N VAL A 273 -13.80 8.25 6.96
CA VAL A 273 -13.54 7.65 8.28
C VAL A 273 -13.85 6.15 8.21
N ALA A 274 -12.98 5.33 8.79
CA ALA A 274 -13.24 3.91 9.02
C ALA A 274 -12.89 3.55 10.47
N GLU A 275 -13.82 2.89 11.16
CA GLU A 275 -13.61 2.33 12.50
C GLU A 275 -13.47 0.80 12.37
N ILE A 276 -12.23 0.33 12.46
CA ILE A 276 -11.88 -1.06 12.18
C ILE A 276 -11.81 -1.84 13.50
N THR A 277 -12.59 -2.92 13.58
CA THR A 277 -12.68 -3.80 14.77
C THR A 277 -12.11 -5.20 14.53
N SER A 278 -11.81 -5.56 13.28
CA SER A 278 -11.32 -6.91 12.92
C SER A 278 -10.00 -6.85 12.15
N LEU A 279 -9.14 -7.86 12.34
CA LEU A 279 -7.88 -7.96 11.61
C LEU A 279 -8.11 -8.07 10.09
N ALA A 280 -9.10 -8.86 9.65
CA ALA A 280 -9.38 -9.07 8.23
C ALA A 280 -9.61 -7.76 7.46
N GLU A 281 -10.30 -6.81 8.08
CA GLU A 281 -10.59 -5.51 7.47
C GLU A 281 -9.36 -4.61 7.32
N VAL A 282 -8.33 -4.78 8.16
CA VAL A 282 -7.05 -4.07 8.01
C VAL A 282 -6.35 -4.49 6.71
N PHE A 283 -6.50 -5.74 6.29
CA PHE A 283 -5.89 -6.28 5.06
C PHE A 283 -6.81 -6.18 3.82
N ASP A 284 -8.05 -5.71 3.98
CA ASP A 284 -8.96 -5.43 2.87
C ASP A 284 -8.78 -4.00 2.33
N PHE A 285 -7.82 -3.85 1.42
CA PHE A 285 -7.52 -2.58 0.76
C PHE A 285 -8.61 -2.09 -0.21
N ALA A 286 -9.56 -2.95 -0.59
CA ALA A 286 -10.60 -2.60 -1.57
C ALA A 286 -11.91 -2.11 -0.92
N LYS A 287 -12.06 -2.31 0.40
CA LYS A 287 -13.28 -1.95 1.14
C LYS A 287 -13.59 -0.45 1.15
N ASP A 288 -12.56 0.39 1.17
CA ASP A 288 -12.68 1.84 1.36
C ASP A 288 -11.54 2.62 0.68
N TYR A 289 -11.63 3.94 0.70
CA TYR A 289 -10.61 4.84 0.14
C TYR A 289 -9.40 5.07 1.07
N LEU A 290 -9.28 4.34 2.19
CA LEU A 290 -8.24 4.52 3.22
C LEU A 290 -7.15 3.44 3.14
N GLY A 291 -7.04 2.74 2.00
CA GLY A 291 -6.02 1.71 1.77
C GLY A 291 -4.58 2.18 2.02
N LEU A 292 -4.28 3.48 1.83
CA LEU A 292 -2.96 4.03 2.16
C LEU A 292 -2.69 4.05 3.67
N LEU A 293 -3.68 4.37 4.50
CA LEU A 293 -3.56 4.35 5.95
C LEU A 293 -3.45 2.91 6.47
N LYS A 294 -4.20 1.97 5.88
CA LYS A 294 -4.04 0.53 6.15
C LYS A 294 -2.61 0.07 5.83
N ALA A 295 -2.08 0.48 4.67
CA ALA A 295 -0.71 0.19 4.28
C ALA A 295 0.31 0.73 5.29
N ALA A 296 0.11 1.96 5.79
CA ALA A 296 1.00 2.56 6.78
C ALA A 296 1.03 1.78 8.10
N VAL A 297 -0.15 1.39 8.61
CA VAL A 297 -0.29 0.59 9.84
C VAL A 297 0.38 -0.79 9.71
N ILE A 298 0.25 -1.41 8.55
CA ILE A 298 0.89 -2.71 8.26
C ILE A 298 2.41 -2.55 8.11
N ALA A 299 2.85 -1.57 7.33
CA ALA A 299 4.25 -1.31 7.05
C ALA A 299 5.03 -0.86 8.29
N SER A 300 4.39 -0.16 9.24
CA SER A 300 5.01 0.23 10.51
C SER A 300 5.04 -0.90 11.55
N GLY A 301 4.45 -2.07 11.26
CA GLY A 301 4.38 -3.21 12.17
C GLY A 301 3.35 -3.08 13.30
N ILE A 302 2.51 -2.04 13.30
CA ILE A 302 1.42 -1.91 14.30
C ILE A 302 0.43 -3.07 14.14
N VAL A 303 0.04 -3.37 12.89
CA VAL A 303 -0.66 -4.62 12.53
C VAL A 303 0.23 -5.42 11.58
N PRO A 304 1.12 -6.27 12.13
CA PRO A 304 2.13 -6.96 11.33
C PRO A 304 1.50 -8.04 10.43
N PRO A 305 1.99 -8.24 9.19
CA PRO A 305 1.41 -9.18 8.23
C PRO A 305 1.37 -10.64 8.71
N GLY A 306 2.25 -11.06 9.63
CA GLY A 306 2.22 -12.41 10.19
C GLY A 306 0.94 -12.75 10.95
N ILE A 307 0.22 -11.74 11.48
CA ILE A 307 -1.03 -11.95 12.22
C ILE A 307 -2.25 -12.09 11.31
N GLU A 308 -2.10 -11.81 10.00
CA GLU A 308 -3.18 -11.97 9.01
C GLU A 308 -3.64 -13.43 8.98
N GLY A 309 -4.95 -13.66 9.13
CA GLY A 309 -5.53 -15.01 9.11
C GLY A 309 -5.26 -15.87 10.36
N SER A 310 -4.65 -15.33 11.42
CA SER A 310 -4.38 -16.05 12.68
C SER A 310 -5.63 -16.35 13.53
N GLY A 311 -6.77 -15.76 13.20
CA GLY A 311 -8.01 -15.84 13.99
C GLY A 311 -8.01 -15.01 15.28
N GLN A 312 -6.95 -14.22 15.51
CA GLN A 312 -6.78 -13.40 16.72
C GLN A 312 -7.61 -12.11 16.67
N SER A 313 -7.79 -11.49 17.83
CA SER A 313 -8.52 -10.22 17.96
C SER A 313 -7.62 -9.01 17.68
N LEU A 314 -8.14 -8.04 16.92
CA LEU A 314 -7.48 -6.73 16.79
C LEU A 314 -7.42 -6.01 18.13
N ALA A 315 -8.47 -6.11 18.95
CA ALA A 315 -8.51 -5.49 20.27
C ALA A 315 -7.40 -6.03 21.19
N ASP A 316 -7.11 -7.34 21.14
CA ASP A 316 -6.05 -7.94 21.96
C ASP A 316 -4.65 -7.51 21.49
N LEU A 317 -4.47 -7.36 20.18
CA LEU A 317 -3.25 -6.79 19.60
C LEU A 317 -3.03 -5.34 20.06
N LEU A 318 -4.07 -4.51 20.00
CA LEU A 318 -4.03 -3.12 20.47
C LEU A 318 -3.82 -3.03 21.98
N ALA A 319 -4.43 -3.95 22.75
CA ALA A 319 -4.23 -4.04 24.19
C ALA A 319 -2.77 -4.34 24.54
N ARG A 320 -2.08 -5.19 23.75
CA ARG A 320 -0.66 -5.45 23.93
C ARG A 320 0.21 -4.26 23.53
N LEU A 321 -0.21 -3.49 22.53
CA LEU A 321 0.50 -2.33 22.02
C LEU A 321 0.38 -1.11 22.96
N ILE A 322 -0.75 -0.95 23.66
CA ILE A 322 -1.04 0.20 24.53
C ILE A 322 -1.43 -0.29 25.94
N LYS A 323 -2.71 -0.63 26.16
CA LYS A 323 -3.31 -1.28 27.33
C LYS A 323 -4.75 -1.72 26.99
N PRO A 324 -5.36 -2.65 27.74
CA PRO A 324 -6.72 -3.11 27.48
C PRO A 324 -7.76 -1.97 27.42
N GLY A 325 -8.65 -2.02 26.43
CA GLY A 325 -9.71 -1.03 26.21
C GLY A 325 -9.31 0.18 25.36
N TYR A 326 -8.06 0.26 24.91
CA TYR A 326 -7.53 1.40 24.15
C TYR A 326 -7.18 1.00 22.73
N GLY A 327 -7.22 1.98 21.84
CA GLY A 327 -6.93 1.82 20.44
C GLY A 327 -6.18 3.02 19.89
N ILE A 328 -6.13 3.09 18.56
CA ILE A 328 -5.35 4.09 17.83
C ILE A 328 -6.26 4.78 16.84
N GLU A 329 -6.09 6.08 16.73
CA GLU A 329 -6.52 6.81 15.55
C GLU A 329 -5.32 7.33 14.76
N LEU A 330 -5.33 7.06 13.46
CA LEU A 330 -4.37 7.56 12.49
C LEU A 330 -5.11 8.46 11.49
N VAL A 331 -4.65 9.70 11.36
CA VAL A 331 -5.28 10.73 10.53
C VAL A 331 -4.29 11.19 9.45
N SER A 332 -4.78 11.34 8.22
CA SER A 332 -4.06 12.01 7.13
C SER A 332 -4.75 13.31 6.73
N GLN A 333 -3.96 14.31 6.34
CA GLN A 333 -4.45 15.53 5.73
C GLN A 333 -3.47 16.02 4.65
N VAL A 334 -4.00 16.31 3.47
CA VAL A 334 -3.25 16.96 2.39
C VAL A 334 -3.82 18.35 2.14
N ASN A 335 -2.98 19.37 2.31
CA ASN A 335 -3.39 20.76 2.26
C ASN A 335 -3.17 21.37 0.88
N GLY A 336 -4.25 21.80 0.22
CA GLY A 336 -4.18 22.68 -0.96
C GLY A 336 -3.55 22.04 -2.21
N ILE A 337 -3.51 20.71 -2.30
CA ILE A 337 -2.99 20.00 -3.48
C ILE A 337 -4.08 19.12 -4.11
N PRO A 338 -4.45 19.34 -5.39
CA PRO A 338 -5.37 18.46 -6.08
C PRO A 338 -4.72 17.11 -6.43
N LYS A 339 -5.54 16.07 -6.55
CA LYS A 339 -5.10 14.76 -7.09
C LYS A 339 -4.49 14.96 -8.48
N GLY A 340 -3.38 14.26 -8.74
CA GLY A 340 -2.68 14.35 -10.03
C GLY A 340 -1.70 15.52 -10.16
N SER A 341 -1.36 16.19 -9.06
CA SER A 341 -0.39 17.31 -9.02
C SER A 341 1.04 16.96 -9.46
N ARG A 342 1.37 15.66 -9.59
CA ARG A 342 2.71 15.13 -9.87
C ARG A 342 3.77 15.45 -8.79
N LEU A 343 3.34 15.87 -7.61
CA LEU A 343 4.22 16.17 -6.47
C LEU A 343 4.49 14.95 -5.56
N ALA A 344 4.29 13.74 -6.08
CA ALA A 344 4.42 12.47 -5.36
C ALA A 344 3.68 12.38 -4.01
N VAL A 345 2.56 13.11 -3.87
CA VAL A 345 1.80 13.26 -2.62
C VAL A 345 1.53 11.93 -1.92
N SER A 346 1.04 10.92 -2.64
CA SER A 346 0.69 9.62 -2.04
C SER A 346 1.89 8.89 -1.42
N THR A 347 3.07 8.97 -2.04
CA THR A 347 4.29 8.34 -1.53
C THR A 347 4.78 9.08 -0.29
N ASN A 348 4.82 10.41 -0.33
CA ASN A 348 5.18 11.23 0.82
C ASN A 348 4.19 11.08 1.97
N LEU A 349 2.89 10.95 1.69
CA LEU A 349 1.86 10.70 2.69
C LEU A 349 2.03 9.33 3.34
N LEU A 350 2.29 8.27 2.57
CA LEU A 350 2.57 6.95 3.13
C LEU A 350 3.82 6.99 4.04
N ALA A 351 4.89 7.64 3.61
CA ALA A 351 6.10 7.79 4.41
C ALA A 351 5.84 8.58 5.70
N SER A 352 5.08 9.68 5.62
CA SER A 352 4.67 10.50 6.76
C SER A 352 3.86 9.69 7.79
N LEU A 353 2.88 8.90 7.33
CA LEU A 353 2.06 8.03 8.18
C LEU A 353 2.91 6.94 8.85
N ILE A 354 3.80 6.27 8.10
CA ILE A 354 4.72 5.28 8.65
C ILE A 354 5.63 5.92 9.70
N ALA A 355 6.17 7.10 9.42
CA ALA A 355 7.04 7.83 10.34
C ALA A 355 6.29 8.23 11.63
N ALA A 356 5.04 8.69 11.53
CA ALA A 356 4.19 8.96 12.69
C ALA A 356 3.99 7.70 13.55
N CYS A 357 3.66 6.57 12.93
CA CYS A 357 3.52 5.28 13.62
C CYS A 357 4.83 4.81 14.28
N MET A 358 5.96 4.93 13.57
CA MET A 358 7.27 4.53 14.09
C MET A 358 7.74 5.42 15.24
N ARG A 359 7.49 6.73 15.18
CA ARG A 359 7.75 7.65 16.30
C ARG A 359 6.83 7.38 17.47
N ALA A 360 5.55 7.08 17.24
CA ALA A 360 4.60 6.74 18.29
C ALA A 360 4.97 5.45 19.03
N THR A 361 5.65 4.52 18.34
CA THR A 361 6.08 3.22 18.89
C THR A 361 7.56 3.14 19.25
N GLY A 362 8.28 4.28 19.24
CA GLY A 362 9.69 4.36 19.62
C GLY A 362 10.69 3.75 18.62
N GLN A 363 10.23 3.18 17.51
CA GLN A 363 11.09 2.55 16.49
C GLN A 363 12.09 3.54 15.86
N ALA A 364 11.72 4.82 15.75
CA ALA A 364 12.57 5.84 15.15
C ALA A 364 13.76 6.27 16.03
N GLN A 365 13.74 6.00 17.34
CA GLN A 365 14.86 6.33 18.23
C GLN A 365 16.04 5.36 18.07
N SER A 366 15.81 4.19 17.45
CA SER A 366 16.81 3.15 17.21
C SER A 366 17.39 3.15 15.80
N LEU A 367 17.05 4.15 14.97
CA LEU A 367 17.47 4.26 13.57
C LEU A 367 18.68 5.18 13.36
#